data_AF-A0A525BX78-F1
#
_entry.id   AF-A0A525BX78-F1
#
_cell.length_a   1.000
_cell.length_b   1.000
_cell.length_c   1.000
_cell.angle_alpha   90.00
_cell.angle_beta   90.00
_cell.angle_gamma   90.00
#
_symmetry.space_group_name_H-M   'P 1'
#
loop_
_entity.id
_entity.type
_entity.pdbx_description
1 polymer ?
#
loop_
_entity_poly.entity_id
_entity_poly.type
_entity_poly.pdbx_seq_one_letter_code
_entity_poly.pdbx_strand_id
1 'polypeptide(L)'
;MSTNLHRFYIALRISLIAFGAVWAISAIYRDSLPGAEEILPEIRTQPVQVPTSAPQFEVERGGVTYAVTPLYDYKLYGLVVSTHDSRSWLDYAHESWDDYLNVMDICVVWGSNVRDELYNAFEFASGQWTCRYKTDDHAAWQAWYEFQLSNNHILSGSEEVTQAVTQAEVGDQIFLQGYLSEYSHGGGFHRGTSTTRSDRGDGACETVYVTDFKILRQANVPVRILHRIGRYGFLLSLLGLAAVFVKTTFFPGQPDPWELLAQGRNLAMRGKHGKALALLTQAIDLEPEVAEMYEDRALVLEALGEAEIAKQDRREAARLRGETSGDPSGLPPFLDI
;
A
#
# COMPACT_ATOMS: atom_id res chain seq x y z
N MET A 1 -13.63 -13.70 -23.11
CA MET A 1 -13.66 -12.45 -22.30
C MET A 1 -14.24 -11.34 -23.17
N SER A 2 -15.27 -10.60 -22.73
CA SER A 2 -15.86 -9.54 -23.57
C SER A 2 -14.83 -8.45 -23.90
N THR A 3 -14.97 -7.80 -25.07
CA THR A 3 -14.07 -6.73 -25.53
C THR A 3 -13.92 -5.60 -24.51
N ASN A 4 -15.02 -5.25 -23.83
CA ASN A 4 -15.03 -4.26 -22.74
C ASN A 4 -14.27 -4.74 -21.50
N LEU A 5 -14.44 -6.00 -21.10
CA LEU A 5 -13.69 -6.57 -19.97
C LEU A 5 -12.19 -6.67 -20.28
N HIS A 6 -11.83 -6.93 -21.55
CA HIS A 6 -10.44 -6.91 -22.02
C HIS A 6 -9.79 -5.53 -21.98
N ARG A 7 -10.49 -4.50 -22.47
CA ARG A 7 -10.02 -3.11 -22.38
C ARG A 7 -9.87 -2.67 -20.92
N PHE A 8 -10.84 -3.03 -20.07
CA PHE A 8 -10.78 -2.74 -18.63
C PHE A 8 -9.58 -3.42 -17.96
N TYR A 9 -9.34 -4.69 -18.26
CA TYR A 9 -8.18 -5.43 -17.75
C TYR A 9 -6.84 -4.81 -18.17
N ILE A 10 -6.72 -4.38 -19.43
CA ILE A 10 -5.53 -3.67 -19.92
C ILE A 10 -5.37 -2.34 -19.19
N ALA A 11 -6.45 -1.57 -19.03
CA ALA A 11 -6.42 -0.29 -18.31
C ALA A 11 -5.94 -0.47 -16.86
N LEU A 12 -6.43 -1.50 -16.14
CA LEU A 12 -5.96 -1.82 -14.79
C LEU A 12 -4.47 -2.14 -14.73
N ARG A 13 -3.92 -2.87 -15.71
CA ARG A 13 -2.49 -3.15 -15.80
C ARG A 13 -1.66 -1.88 -16.03
N ILE A 14 -2.11 -1.00 -16.92
CA ILE A 14 -1.44 0.27 -17.20
C ILE A 14 -1.45 1.14 -15.94
N SER A 15 -2.61 1.26 -15.28
CA SER A 15 -2.76 1.99 -14.02
C SER A 15 -1.85 1.43 -12.93
N LEU A 16 -1.78 0.11 -12.77
CA LEU A 16 -0.90 -0.54 -11.80
C LEU A 16 0.57 -0.11 -12.02
N ILE A 17 1.05 -0.17 -13.26
CA ILE A 17 2.44 0.21 -13.60
C ILE A 17 2.65 1.70 -13.37
N ALA A 18 1.74 2.55 -13.83
CA ALA A 18 1.85 4.00 -13.68
C ALA A 18 1.87 4.43 -12.21
N PHE A 19 0.93 3.94 -11.40
CA PHE A 19 0.91 4.23 -9.97
C PHE A 19 2.08 3.60 -9.23
N GLY A 20 2.55 2.42 -9.65
CA GLY A 20 3.77 1.81 -9.13
C GLY A 20 5.01 2.66 -9.40
N ALA A 21 5.13 3.25 -10.59
CA ALA A 21 6.21 4.17 -10.92
C ALA A 21 6.13 5.47 -10.11
N VAL A 22 4.93 6.07 -9.98
CA VAL A 22 4.73 7.25 -9.12
C VAL A 22 5.11 6.94 -7.68
N TRP A 23 4.68 5.79 -7.16
CA TRP A 23 4.98 5.37 -5.80
C TRP A 23 6.50 5.19 -5.60
N ALA A 24 7.18 4.48 -6.51
CA ALA A 24 8.62 4.24 -6.42
C ALA A 24 9.43 5.53 -6.54
N ILE A 25 9.12 6.40 -7.50
CA ILE A 25 9.85 7.67 -7.70
C ILE A 25 9.64 8.59 -6.51
N SER A 26 8.41 8.78 -6.06
CA SER A 26 8.12 9.65 -4.91
C SER A 26 8.71 9.12 -3.61
N ALA A 27 8.88 7.80 -3.45
CA ALA A 27 9.55 7.21 -2.28
C ALA A 27 11.04 7.62 -2.18
N ILE A 28 11.69 7.94 -3.29
CA ILE A 28 13.09 8.40 -3.30
C ILE A 28 13.21 9.83 -2.76
N TYR A 29 12.23 10.68 -3.03
CA TYR A 29 12.31 12.13 -2.76
C TYR A 29 11.44 12.60 -1.58
N ARG A 30 10.55 11.75 -1.05
CA ARG A 30 9.61 12.16 0.01
C ARG A 30 10.28 12.57 1.32
N ASP A 31 11.49 12.05 1.56
CA ASP A 31 12.27 12.27 2.79
C ASP A 31 13.51 13.14 2.51
N SER A 32 13.55 13.85 1.36
CA SER A 32 14.61 14.81 1.07
C SER A 32 14.60 15.94 2.10
N LEU A 33 15.78 16.31 2.60
CA LEU A 33 15.90 17.42 3.55
C LEU A 33 15.77 18.76 2.80
N PRO A 34 15.13 19.77 3.42
CA PRO A 34 14.91 21.07 2.79
C PRO A 34 16.22 21.86 2.59
N GLY A 35 16.23 22.80 1.65
CA GLY A 35 17.35 23.75 1.48
C GLY A 35 17.44 24.75 2.64
N ALA A 36 18.60 25.38 2.83
CA ALA A 36 18.84 26.33 3.93
C ALA A 36 17.90 27.55 3.92
N GLU A 37 17.41 27.94 2.74
CA GLU A 37 16.43 29.01 2.52
C GLU A 37 15.01 28.65 2.96
N GLU A 38 14.69 27.36 3.01
CA GLU A 38 13.41 26.84 3.47
C GLU A 38 13.37 26.65 4.99
N ILE A 39 14.51 26.78 5.67
CA ILE A 39 14.63 26.69 7.13
C ILE A 39 14.13 27.96 7.81
N LEU A 40 13.23 27.76 8.78
CA LEU A 40 12.72 28.76 9.70
C LEU A 40 13.84 29.26 10.63
N PRO A 41 13.95 30.58 10.89
CA PRO A 41 14.99 31.14 11.76
C PRO A 41 15.04 30.52 13.16
N GLU A 42 13.90 30.09 13.70
CA GLU A 42 13.75 29.47 15.02
C GLU A 42 14.57 28.18 15.14
N ILE A 43 14.73 27.42 14.06
CA ILE A 43 15.51 26.17 14.02
C ILE A 43 17.00 26.41 14.28
N ARG A 44 17.46 27.66 14.12
CA ARG A 44 18.86 28.05 14.35
C ARG A 44 19.15 28.37 15.82
N THR A 45 18.13 28.30 16.69
CA THR A 45 18.26 28.60 18.12
C THR A 45 18.67 27.37 18.93
N GLN A 46 19.27 27.59 20.09
CA GLN A 46 19.60 26.50 21.02
C GLN A 46 18.36 26.10 21.81
N PRO A 47 18.21 24.81 22.16
CA PRO A 47 17.17 24.36 23.06
C PRO A 47 17.27 25.10 24.40
N VAL A 48 16.11 25.43 24.96
CA VAL A 48 16.02 25.98 26.31
C VAL A 48 15.87 24.82 27.27
N GLN A 49 16.73 24.78 28.28
CA GLN A 49 16.72 23.78 29.34
C GLN A 49 16.95 24.47 30.68
N VAL A 50 15.94 24.46 31.55
CA VAL A 50 15.97 25.17 32.85
C VAL A 50 15.49 24.21 33.95
N PRO A 51 16.17 24.11 35.12
CA PRO A 51 15.72 23.24 36.20
C PRO A 51 14.25 23.52 36.55
N THR A 52 13.44 22.47 36.61
CA THR A 52 12.00 22.61 36.88
C THR A 52 11.69 22.38 38.36
N SER A 53 10.59 22.97 38.84
CA SER A 53 10.00 22.67 40.15
C SER A 53 8.74 21.81 40.03
N ALA A 54 8.44 21.29 38.84
CA ALA A 54 7.30 20.41 38.62
C ALA A 54 7.44 19.13 39.46
N PRO A 55 6.41 18.72 40.22
CA PRO A 55 6.47 17.50 41.00
C PRO A 55 6.43 16.27 40.08
N GLN A 56 6.91 15.13 40.60
CA GLN A 56 6.62 13.84 40.00
C GLN A 56 5.10 13.63 39.86
N PHE A 57 4.67 13.03 38.76
CA PHE A 57 3.28 12.68 38.53
C PHE A 57 3.16 11.28 37.92
N GLU A 58 1.94 10.73 37.95
CA GLU A 58 1.62 9.45 37.33
C GLU A 58 0.81 9.65 36.05
N VAL A 59 1.06 8.79 35.06
CA VAL A 59 0.33 8.76 33.80
C VAL A 59 0.00 7.32 33.44
N GLU A 60 -1.24 7.06 33.05
CA GLU A 60 -1.68 5.73 32.62
C GLU A 60 -1.74 5.66 31.10
N ARG A 61 -1.13 4.63 30.52
CA ARG A 61 -1.10 4.41 29.07
C ARG A 61 -1.07 2.92 28.78
N GLY A 62 -2.01 2.43 27.96
CA GLY A 62 -2.05 1.00 27.59
C GLY A 62 -2.29 0.05 28.77
N GLY A 63 -2.93 0.52 29.85
CA GLY A 63 -3.14 -0.26 31.09
C GLY A 63 -1.92 -0.32 32.01
N VAL A 64 -0.84 0.42 31.71
CA VAL A 64 0.34 0.55 32.56
C VAL A 64 0.38 1.96 33.17
N THR A 65 0.57 2.04 34.48
CA THR A 65 0.81 3.30 35.20
C THR A 65 2.31 3.57 35.28
N TYR A 66 2.72 4.72 34.76
CA TYR A 66 4.09 5.20 34.78
C TYR A 66 4.25 6.33 35.79
N ALA A 67 5.32 6.31 36.57
CA ALA A 67 5.77 7.44 37.35
C ALA A 67 6.75 8.27 36.51
N VAL A 68 6.46 9.55 36.30
CA VAL A 68 7.28 10.47 35.50
C VAL A 68 7.84 11.54 36.43
N THR A 69 9.16 11.69 36.41
CA THR A 69 9.90 12.66 37.23
C THR A 69 10.52 13.73 36.34
N PRO A 70 9.92 14.92 36.24
CA PRO A 70 10.50 16.07 35.54
C PRO A 70 11.79 16.53 36.19
N LEU A 71 12.82 16.78 35.38
CA LEU A 71 14.11 17.34 35.83
C LEU A 71 14.33 18.77 35.32
N TYR A 72 13.95 19.05 34.07
CA TYR A 72 14.11 20.37 33.44
C TYR A 72 12.90 20.72 32.58
N ASP A 73 12.50 21.98 32.59
CA ASP A 73 11.63 22.55 31.55
C ASP A 73 12.44 22.59 30.24
N TYR A 74 11.85 22.04 29.19
CA TYR A 74 12.54 21.84 27.91
C TYR A 74 11.75 22.43 26.74
N LYS A 75 12.45 23.13 25.86
CA LYS A 75 11.91 23.66 24.62
C LYS A 75 12.93 23.54 23.50
N LEU A 76 12.48 23.00 22.38
CA LEU A 76 13.30 22.71 21.22
C LEU A 76 12.60 23.18 19.94
N TYR A 77 13.38 23.81 19.08
CA TYR A 77 13.06 24.01 17.67
C TYR A 77 14.08 23.21 16.86
N GLY A 78 13.61 22.34 15.97
CA GLY A 78 14.51 21.40 15.29
C GLY A 78 14.02 20.97 13.92
N LEU A 79 14.96 20.64 13.05
CA LEU A 79 14.71 19.96 11.79
C LEU A 79 14.75 18.45 12.05
N VAL A 80 13.68 17.74 11.69
CA VAL A 80 13.59 16.28 11.78
C VAL A 80 14.45 15.67 10.68
N VAL A 81 15.48 14.92 11.06
CA VAL A 81 16.41 14.26 10.11
C VAL A 81 16.21 12.76 10.03
N SER A 82 15.62 12.17 11.05
CA SER A 82 15.24 10.76 11.06
C SER A 82 14.17 10.52 12.11
N THR A 83 13.32 9.53 11.87
CA THR A 83 12.23 9.13 12.76
C THR A 83 12.21 7.63 12.90
N HIS A 84 11.87 7.13 14.08
CA HIS A 84 11.54 5.73 14.30
C HIS A 84 10.21 5.64 15.04
N ASP A 85 9.19 5.11 14.36
CA ASP A 85 7.87 4.89 14.96
C ASP A 85 7.91 3.64 15.83
N SER A 86 7.98 3.85 17.15
CA SER A 86 7.95 2.80 18.17
C SER A 86 6.62 2.03 18.20
N ARG A 87 5.58 2.51 17.50
CA ARG A 87 4.22 1.93 17.47
C ARG A 87 3.87 1.26 16.15
N SER A 88 4.84 1.04 15.25
CA SER A 88 4.60 0.47 13.92
C SER A 88 3.68 -0.78 13.99
N TRP A 89 2.40 -0.58 13.64
CA TRP A 89 1.26 -1.54 13.72
C TRP A 89 1.55 -2.92 13.12
N LEU A 90 2.51 -3.02 12.19
CA LEU A 90 2.82 -4.26 11.46
C LEU A 90 3.77 -5.21 12.19
N ASP A 91 4.26 -4.86 13.37
CA ASP A 91 4.98 -5.81 14.21
C ASP A 91 4.01 -6.49 15.17
N TYR A 92 3.64 -7.71 14.78
CA TYR A 92 3.03 -8.75 15.61
C TYR A 92 4.02 -9.26 16.70
N ALA A 93 4.75 -8.34 17.33
CA ALA A 93 5.81 -8.59 18.32
C ALA A 93 5.70 -7.57 19.47
N HIS A 94 4.51 -7.48 20.07
CA HIS A 94 4.39 -7.00 21.45
C HIS A 94 4.94 -8.08 22.38
N GLU A 95 6.18 -7.95 22.87
CA GLU A 95 6.57 -8.69 24.09
C GLU A 95 7.87 -8.23 24.78
N SER A 96 8.67 -7.32 24.24
CA SER A 96 10.00 -7.12 24.85
C SER A 96 10.09 -6.08 25.97
N TRP A 97 9.22 -5.05 26.06
CA TRP A 97 9.38 -3.97 27.07
C TRP A 97 8.12 -3.29 27.64
N ASP A 98 6.89 -3.57 27.18
CA ASP A 98 5.64 -2.92 27.68
C ASP A 98 5.71 -1.38 27.85
N ASP A 99 6.47 -0.68 26.99
CA ASP A 99 6.58 0.79 27.03
C ASP A 99 5.59 1.42 26.04
N TYR A 100 4.39 1.70 26.54
CA TYR A 100 3.33 2.39 25.80
C TYR A 100 3.41 3.92 25.95
N LEU A 101 4.28 4.42 26.83
CA LEU A 101 4.42 5.86 27.07
C LEU A 101 5.32 6.53 26.03
N ASN A 102 6.37 5.84 25.55
CA ASN A 102 7.18 6.33 24.43
C ASN A 102 6.45 6.13 23.08
N VAL A 103 5.98 7.23 22.50
CA VAL A 103 5.13 7.19 21.30
C VAL A 103 5.91 7.26 19.99
N MET A 104 7.13 7.81 20.01
CA MET A 104 7.97 7.98 18.83
C MET A 104 9.38 8.42 19.21
N ASP A 105 10.38 7.94 18.47
CA ASP A 105 11.74 8.47 18.54
C ASP A 105 11.98 9.43 17.38
N ILE A 106 12.42 10.65 17.69
CA ILE A 106 12.70 11.69 16.68
C ILE A 106 14.14 12.18 16.83
N CYS A 107 14.92 12.04 15.76
CA CYS A 107 16.23 12.66 15.67
C CYS A 107 16.12 14.03 15.02
N VAL A 108 16.65 15.03 15.71
CA VAL A 108 16.57 16.43 15.30
C VAL A 108 17.93 17.10 15.28
N VAL A 109 18.08 18.07 14.38
CA VAL A 109 19.26 18.94 14.27
C VAL A 109 18.83 20.40 14.34
N TRP A 110 19.69 21.26 14.85
CA TRP A 110 19.42 22.70 15.00
C TRP A 110 20.71 23.52 14.87
N GLY A 111 20.62 24.83 15.10
CA GLY A 111 21.79 25.69 15.25
C GLY A 111 22.64 25.87 13.98
N SER A 112 23.97 25.86 14.14
CA SER A 112 24.96 25.95 13.05
C SER A 112 24.90 24.78 12.08
N ASN A 113 24.59 23.56 12.55
CA ASN A 113 24.44 22.41 11.65
C ASN A 113 23.38 22.67 10.58
N VAL A 114 22.31 23.41 10.93
CA VAL A 114 21.25 23.82 10.01
C VAL A 114 21.54 25.14 9.31
N ARG A 115 22.06 26.14 10.03
CA ARG A 115 22.39 27.46 9.45
C ARG A 115 23.39 27.35 8.30
N ASP A 116 24.39 26.49 8.45
CA ASP A 116 25.50 26.32 7.50
C ASP A 116 25.25 25.13 6.56
N GLU A 117 24.02 24.60 6.53
CA GLU A 117 23.53 23.52 5.65
C GLU A 117 24.33 22.20 5.75
N LEU A 118 25.03 21.98 6.86
CA LEU A 118 25.86 20.79 7.05
C LEU A 118 25.01 19.51 7.02
N TYR A 119 23.77 19.54 7.52
CA TYR A 119 22.88 18.38 7.54
C TYR A 119 22.65 17.74 6.16
N ASN A 120 22.69 18.51 5.07
CA ASN A 120 22.49 17.97 3.71
C ASN A 120 23.66 17.09 3.23
N ALA A 121 24.82 17.17 3.89
CA ALA A 121 25.96 16.30 3.62
C ALA A 121 25.91 14.97 4.39
N PHE A 122 24.93 14.77 5.28
CA PHE A 122 24.88 13.61 6.17
C PHE A 122 23.71 12.68 5.86
N GLU A 123 23.95 11.38 5.98
CA GLU A 123 22.92 10.36 6.06
C GLU A 123 22.55 10.11 7.52
N PHE A 124 21.26 10.11 7.83
CA PHE A 124 20.73 9.86 9.17
C PHE A 124 19.94 8.55 9.20
N ALA A 125 20.01 7.83 10.31
CA ALA A 125 19.25 6.61 10.52
C ALA A 125 18.88 6.46 12.00
N SER A 126 17.60 6.31 12.28
CA SER A 126 17.10 5.98 13.61
C SER A 126 16.93 4.47 13.73
N GLY A 127 17.41 3.91 14.85
CA GLY A 127 17.05 2.57 15.30
C GLY A 127 16.18 2.65 16.54
N GLN A 128 15.96 1.51 17.18
CA GLN A 128 15.39 1.50 18.52
C GLN A 128 16.33 2.28 19.46
N TRP A 129 15.85 3.40 20.01
CA TRP A 129 16.60 4.24 20.95
C TRP A 129 17.86 4.93 20.43
N THR A 130 18.14 4.92 19.13
CA THR A 130 19.40 5.46 18.59
C THR A 130 19.17 6.39 17.42
N CYS A 131 19.96 7.47 17.33
CA CYS A 131 20.14 8.25 16.12
C CYS A 131 21.58 8.12 15.65
N ARG A 132 21.77 7.55 14.46
CA ARG A 132 23.07 7.42 13.80
C ARG A 132 23.15 8.41 12.65
N TYR A 133 24.35 8.95 12.43
CA TYR A 133 24.63 9.81 11.30
C TYR A 133 26.02 9.49 10.76
N LYS A 134 26.20 9.67 9.45
CA LYS A 134 27.49 9.49 8.76
C LYS A 134 27.57 10.40 7.54
N THR A 135 28.79 10.67 7.09
CA THR A 135 29.06 11.37 5.82
C THR A 135 30.38 10.87 5.26
N ASP A 136 30.51 10.90 3.93
CA ASP A 136 31.78 10.70 3.24
C ASP A 136 32.51 12.05 2.97
N ASP A 137 31.86 13.19 3.28
CA ASP A 137 32.44 14.53 3.14
C ASP A 137 33.28 14.88 4.38
N HIS A 138 34.59 14.82 4.21
CA HIS A 138 35.53 15.14 5.28
C HIS A 138 35.44 16.61 5.75
N ALA A 139 35.14 17.56 4.86
CA ALA A 139 34.99 18.96 5.26
C ALA A 139 33.73 19.17 6.09
N ALA A 140 32.62 18.55 5.68
CA ALA A 140 31.37 18.57 6.44
C ALA A 140 31.53 17.90 7.82
N TRP A 141 32.25 16.78 7.91
CA TRP A 141 32.55 16.12 9.18
C TRP A 141 33.37 16.99 10.14
N GLN A 142 34.37 17.71 9.64
CA GLN A 142 35.18 18.62 10.46
C GLN A 142 34.40 19.85 10.92
N ALA A 143 33.42 20.30 10.13
CA ALA A 143 32.56 21.44 10.47
C ALA A 143 31.38 21.05 11.38
N TRP A 144 31.06 19.76 11.47
CA TRP A 144 29.91 19.24 12.21
C TRP A 144 30.01 19.55 13.70
N TYR A 145 28.95 20.13 14.25
CA TYR A 145 28.87 20.38 15.68
C TYR A 145 27.98 19.34 16.35
N GLU A 146 28.61 18.33 16.94
CA GLU A 146 27.94 17.15 17.52
C GLU A 146 26.87 17.47 18.58
N PHE A 147 27.00 18.60 19.29
CA PHE A 147 26.08 19.02 20.35
C PHE A 147 24.85 19.81 19.85
N GLN A 148 24.65 19.84 18.53
CA GLN A 148 23.46 20.38 17.87
C GLN A 148 22.70 19.29 17.09
N LEU A 149 22.68 18.10 17.68
CA LEU A 149 21.86 16.97 17.30
C LEU A 149 21.36 16.31 18.59
N SER A 150 20.12 15.86 18.63
CA SER A 150 19.64 15.00 19.71
C SER A 150 18.66 13.95 19.20
N ASN A 151 18.74 12.78 19.82
CA ASN A 151 17.73 11.74 19.72
C ASN A 151 16.72 11.94 20.86
N ASN A 152 15.48 12.21 20.52
CA ASN A 152 14.42 12.52 21.47
C ASN A 152 13.45 11.36 21.55
N HIS A 153 13.31 10.77 22.74
CA HIS A 153 12.28 9.79 23.06
C HIS A 153 11.04 10.51 23.55
N ILE A 154 10.01 10.52 22.72
CA ILE A 154 8.83 11.34 22.95
C ILE A 154 7.86 10.57 23.85
N LEU A 155 7.77 11.00 25.11
CA LEU A 155 6.79 10.49 26.05
C LEU A 155 5.53 11.35 26.00
N SER A 156 4.35 10.73 25.94
CA SER A 156 3.10 11.48 26.10
C SER A 156 1.95 10.64 26.64
N GLY A 157 1.22 11.21 27.61
CA GLY A 157 -0.08 10.72 28.06
C GLY A 157 -1.28 11.27 27.27
N SER A 158 -1.08 12.24 26.38
CA SER A 158 -2.15 12.89 25.61
C SER A 158 -2.29 12.26 24.24
N GLU A 159 -3.51 11.92 23.84
CA GLU A 159 -3.79 11.46 22.48
C GLU A 159 -3.56 12.57 21.47
N GLU A 160 -3.86 13.82 21.82
CA GLU A 160 -3.66 14.98 20.94
C GLU A 160 -2.17 15.19 20.62
N VAL A 161 -1.32 15.18 21.63
CA VAL A 161 0.15 15.28 21.44
C VAL A 161 0.66 14.07 20.67
N THR A 162 0.19 12.86 21.00
CA THR A 162 0.55 11.64 20.28
C THR A 162 0.21 11.74 18.79
N GLN A 163 -0.99 12.21 18.45
CA GLN A 163 -1.41 12.41 17.06
C GLN A 163 -0.60 13.48 16.35
N ALA A 164 -0.20 14.55 17.04
CA ALA A 164 0.63 15.61 16.47
C ALA A 164 2.06 15.13 16.20
N VAL A 165 2.68 14.44 17.17
CA VAL A 165 4.04 13.89 17.06
C VAL A 165 4.14 12.90 15.91
N THR A 166 3.15 12.01 15.80
CA THR A 166 3.20 10.87 14.86
C THR A 166 2.87 11.25 13.42
N GLN A 167 2.54 12.53 13.18
CA GLN A 167 2.47 13.13 11.85
C GLN A 167 3.81 13.71 11.39
N ALA A 168 4.80 13.86 12.28
CA ALA A 168 6.10 14.39 11.90
C ALA A 168 6.84 13.39 11.02
N GLU A 169 7.34 13.87 9.88
CA GLU A 169 8.13 13.09 8.93
C GLU A 169 9.49 13.76 8.70
N VAL A 170 10.44 13.02 8.11
CA VAL A 170 11.77 13.55 7.77
C VAL A 170 11.66 14.81 6.92
N GLY A 171 12.45 15.82 7.29
CA GLY A 171 12.47 17.16 6.69
C GLY A 171 11.52 18.16 7.36
N ASP A 172 10.59 17.71 8.20
CA ASP A 172 9.69 18.64 8.90
C ASP A 172 10.44 19.48 9.93
N GLN A 173 10.01 20.73 10.07
CA GLN A 173 10.54 21.66 11.06
C GLN A 173 9.55 21.74 12.20
N ILE A 174 10.00 21.37 13.40
CA ILE A 174 9.12 21.15 14.55
C ILE A 174 9.45 22.09 15.71
N PHE A 175 8.43 22.29 16.52
CA PHE A 175 8.52 22.82 17.86
C PHE A 175 8.09 21.73 18.84
N LEU A 176 8.88 21.56 19.89
CA LEU A 176 8.61 20.64 20.98
C LEU A 176 8.78 21.38 22.30
N GLN A 177 7.83 21.18 23.22
CA GLN A 177 7.91 21.68 24.58
C GLN A 177 7.42 20.62 25.57
N GLY A 178 8.07 20.56 26.73
CA GLY A 178 7.75 19.61 27.77
C GLY A 178 8.79 19.62 28.87
N TYR A 179 9.07 18.43 29.40
CA TYR A 179 10.07 18.22 30.43
C TYR A 179 11.09 17.17 29.99
N LEU A 180 12.38 17.42 30.23
CA LEU A 180 13.33 16.31 30.30
C LEU A 180 12.97 15.50 31.55
N SER A 181 12.56 14.25 31.36
CA SER A 181 11.99 13.44 32.43
C SER A 181 12.59 12.05 32.48
N GLU A 182 12.78 11.55 33.68
CA GLU A 182 12.92 10.11 33.92
C GLU A 182 11.52 9.49 34.07
N TYR A 183 11.39 8.21 33.75
CA TYR A 183 10.14 7.48 33.96
C TYR A 183 10.39 6.03 34.33
N SER A 184 9.45 5.47 35.08
CA SER A 184 9.47 4.07 35.52
C SER A 184 8.06 3.51 35.59
N HIS A 185 7.94 2.19 35.61
CA HIS A 185 6.69 1.51 35.91
C HIS A 185 6.94 0.26 36.76
N GLY A 186 5.87 -0.36 37.25
CA GLY A 186 5.96 -1.59 38.03
C GLY A 186 6.71 -2.70 37.27
N GLY A 187 7.48 -3.53 37.99
CA GLY A 187 8.27 -4.61 37.37
C GLY A 187 9.76 -4.29 37.15
N GLY A 188 10.25 -3.15 37.65
CA GLY A 188 11.68 -2.82 37.66
C GLY A 188 12.18 -2.06 36.42
N PHE A 189 11.27 -1.67 35.52
CA PHE A 189 11.61 -0.78 34.41
C PHE A 189 11.87 0.64 34.93
N HIS A 190 13.00 1.20 34.54
CA HIS A 190 13.34 2.59 34.77
C HIS A 190 14.20 3.09 33.61
N ARG A 191 13.91 4.31 33.16
CA ARG A 191 14.66 4.97 32.11
C ARG A 191 14.92 6.43 32.49
N GLY A 192 16.19 6.80 32.41
CA GLY A 192 16.67 8.15 32.66
C GLY A 192 16.53 9.07 31.44
N THR A 193 17.05 10.29 31.59
CA THR A 193 17.12 11.29 30.51
C THR A 193 18.49 11.97 30.54
N SER A 194 19.08 12.21 29.36
CA SER A 194 20.25 13.07 29.27
C SER A 194 19.89 14.48 29.72
N THR A 195 20.68 15.01 30.65
CA THR A 195 20.56 16.40 31.14
C THR A 195 21.78 17.24 30.80
N THR A 196 22.79 16.63 30.17
CA THR A 196 24.06 17.27 29.82
C THR A 196 24.19 17.28 28.32
N ARG A 197 24.20 18.47 27.70
CA ARG A 197 24.27 18.62 26.24
C ARG A 197 25.53 17.98 25.60
N SER A 198 26.57 17.74 26.39
CA SER A 198 27.87 17.25 25.92
C SER A 198 28.17 15.79 26.23
N ASP A 199 27.20 15.02 26.71
CA ASP A 199 27.39 13.59 26.93
C ASP A 199 27.40 12.80 25.62
N ARG A 200 28.02 11.61 25.64
CA ARG A 200 28.16 10.73 24.48
C ARG A 200 27.91 9.28 24.89
N GLY A 201 27.40 8.47 23.97
CA GLY A 201 27.20 7.03 24.17
C GLY A 201 25.87 6.66 24.83
N ASP A 202 25.78 5.45 25.37
CA ASP A 202 24.59 4.92 26.03
C ASP A 202 24.20 5.82 27.22
N GLY A 203 23.05 6.49 27.12
CA GLY A 203 22.55 7.45 28.13
C GLY A 203 22.52 8.91 27.67
N ALA A 204 23.09 9.25 26.52
CA ALA A 204 23.08 10.61 25.94
C ALA A 204 21.76 10.98 25.22
N CYS A 205 20.73 10.13 25.33
CA CYS A 205 19.44 10.38 24.67
C CYS A 205 18.51 11.18 25.59
N GLU A 206 17.74 12.10 25.00
CA GLU A 206 16.79 12.92 25.72
C GLU A 206 15.47 12.18 25.80
N THR A 207 15.07 11.79 27.01
CA THR A 207 13.70 11.34 27.27
C THR A 207 12.86 12.56 27.63
N VAL A 208 11.82 12.84 26.84
CA VAL A 208 11.07 14.09 26.93
C VAL A 208 9.58 13.83 27.11
N TYR A 209 9.02 14.21 28.25
CA TYR A 209 7.57 14.25 28.43
C TYR A 209 6.99 15.49 27.77
N VAL A 210 6.40 15.30 26.59
CA VAL A 210 5.93 16.38 25.72
C VAL A 210 4.52 16.81 26.09
N THR A 211 4.37 18.12 26.28
CA THR A 211 3.10 18.78 26.60
C THR A 211 2.58 19.63 25.45
N ASP A 212 3.46 20.07 24.53
CA ASP A 212 3.08 20.77 23.31
C ASP A 212 4.02 20.36 22.16
N PHE A 213 3.45 20.07 21.00
CA PHE A 213 4.17 19.67 19.80
C PHE A 213 3.51 20.29 18.58
N LYS A 214 4.33 20.90 17.71
CA LYS A 214 3.84 21.53 16.48
C LYS A 214 4.78 21.25 15.33
N ILE A 215 4.21 20.89 14.18
CA ILE A 215 4.92 20.95 12.90
C ILE A 215 4.79 22.39 12.40
N LEU A 216 5.87 23.15 12.48
CA LEU A 216 5.92 24.55 12.06
C LEU A 216 5.91 24.68 10.54
N ARG A 217 6.59 23.77 9.86
CA ARG A 217 6.64 23.68 8.40
C ARG A 217 6.86 22.24 7.96
N GLN A 218 6.00 21.75 7.07
CA GLN A 218 6.13 20.42 6.47
C GLN A 218 7.08 20.45 5.27
N ALA A 219 7.94 19.44 5.15
CA ALA A 219 8.75 19.23 3.96
C ALA A 219 8.01 18.40 2.90
N ASN A 220 8.40 18.57 1.64
CA ASN A 220 8.04 17.69 0.52
C ASN A 220 6.53 17.45 0.33
N VAL A 221 5.65 18.36 0.76
CA VAL A 221 4.18 18.16 0.73
C VAL A 221 3.66 17.65 -0.62
N PRO A 222 4.05 18.23 -1.79
CA PRO A 222 3.60 17.71 -3.09
C PRO A 222 4.06 16.27 -3.35
N VAL A 223 5.31 15.94 -2.99
CA VAL A 223 5.88 14.60 -3.18
C VAL A 223 5.20 13.58 -2.27
N ARG A 224 4.92 13.94 -1.01
CA ARG A 224 4.16 13.10 -0.07
C ARG A 224 2.73 12.84 -0.55
N ILE A 225 2.08 13.84 -1.17
CA ILE A 225 0.78 13.65 -1.82
C ILE A 225 0.88 12.67 -2.99
N LEU A 226 1.86 12.85 -3.89
CA LEU A 226 2.09 11.93 -5.01
C LEU A 226 2.38 10.51 -4.53
N HIS A 227 3.15 10.36 -3.44
CA HIS A 227 3.43 9.07 -2.82
C HIS A 227 2.15 8.37 -2.34
N ARG A 228 1.26 9.11 -1.66
CA ARG A 228 -0.05 8.56 -1.25
C ARG A 228 -0.91 8.17 -2.46
N ILE A 229 -0.99 9.02 -3.48
CA ILE A 229 -1.74 8.74 -4.71
C ILE A 229 -1.19 7.48 -5.40
N GLY A 230 0.14 7.39 -5.55
CA GLY A 230 0.83 6.22 -6.11
C GLY A 230 0.51 4.96 -5.32
N ARG A 231 0.67 4.98 -4.00
CA ARG A 231 0.41 3.83 -3.12
C ARG A 231 -1.04 3.34 -3.23
N TYR A 232 -2.01 4.22 -3.04
CA TYR A 232 -3.42 3.81 -3.07
C TYR A 232 -3.91 3.46 -4.48
N GLY A 233 -3.46 4.18 -5.51
CA GLY A 233 -3.75 3.85 -6.90
C GLY A 233 -3.20 2.48 -7.31
N PHE A 234 -2.00 2.12 -6.83
CA PHE A 234 -1.42 0.79 -7.02
C PHE A 234 -2.25 -0.29 -6.34
N LEU A 235 -2.60 -0.12 -5.06
CA LEU A 235 -3.42 -1.08 -4.32
C LEU A 235 -4.80 -1.29 -4.94
N LEU A 236 -5.49 -0.20 -5.34
CA LEU A 236 -6.79 -0.29 -6.00
C LEU A 236 -6.70 -0.99 -7.35
N SER A 237 -5.64 -0.73 -8.13
CA SER A 237 -5.41 -1.41 -9.40
C SER A 237 -5.16 -2.91 -9.19
N LEU A 238 -4.40 -3.28 -8.14
CA LEU A 238 -4.14 -4.66 -7.78
C LEU A 238 -5.41 -5.39 -7.34
N LEU A 239 -6.23 -4.77 -6.49
CA LEU A 239 -7.53 -5.30 -6.07
C LEU A 239 -8.47 -5.47 -7.27
N GLY A 240 -8.48 -4.51 -8.19
CA GLY A 240 -9.24 -4.62 -9.44
C GLY A 240 -8.80 -5.81 -10.29
N LEU A 241 -7.49 -6.03 -10.44
CA LEU A 241 -6.96 -7.20 -11.15
C LEU A 241 -7.31 -8.51 -10.46
N ALA A 242 -7.22 -8.56 -9.13
CA ALA A 242 -7.63 -9.72 -8.34
C ALA A 242 -9.13 -10.01 -8.50
N ALA A 243 -9.98 -8.98 -8.49
CA ALA A 243 -11.42 -9.14 -8.71
C ALA A 243 -11.73 -9.65 -10.12
N VAL A 244 -11.05 -9.15 -11.15
CA VAL A 244 -11.18 -9.67 -12.52
C VAL A 244 -10.74 -11.14 -12.56
N PHE A 245 -9.60 -11.49 -11.96
CA PHE A 245 -9.11 -12.86 -11.90
C PHE A 245 -10.12 -13.80 -11.20
N VAL A 246 -10.63 -13.42 -10.02
CA VAL A 246 -11.64 -14.20 -9.30
C VAL A 246 -12.88 -14.40 -10.15
N LYS A 247 -13.39 -13.33 -10.78
CA LYS A 247 -14.54 -13.40 -11.68
C LYS A 247 -14.29 -14.36 -12.84
N THR A 248 -13.15 -14.27 -13.51
CA THR A 248 -12.86 -15.11 -14.68
C THR A 248 -12.59 -16.57 -14.34
N THR A 249 -12.10 -16.85 -13.13
CA THR A 249 -11.69 -18.21 -12.72
C THR A 249 -12.84 -18.96 -12.03
N PHE A 250 -13.55 -18.30 -11.12
CA PHE A 250 -14.57 -18.97 -10.28
C PHE A 250 -16.01 -18.74 -10.75
N PHE A 251 -16.23 -17.69 -11.54
CA PHE A 251 -17.56 -17.36 -12.08
C PHE A 251 -17.50 -17.20 -13.61
N PRO A 252 -17.03 -18.23 -14.34
CA PRO A 252 -17.08 -18.18 -15.80
C PRO A 252 -18.55 -18.01 -16.22
N GLY A 253 -18.81 -17.06 -17.11
CA GLY A 253 -20.12 -16.95 -17.75
C GLY A 253 -20.43 -18.21 -18.58
N GLN A 254 -21.65 -18.32 -19.11
CA GLN A 254 -21.95 -19.36 -20.09
C GLN A 254 -20.99 -19.23 -21.29
N PRO A 255 -20.45 -20.36 -21.79
CA PRO A 255 -19.57 -20.34 -22.95
C PRO A 255 -20.34 -19.85 -24.18
N ASP A 256 -19.64 -19.16 -25.08
CA ASP A 256 -20.25 -18.71 -26.33
C ASP A 256 -20.54 -19.92 -27.25
N PRO A 257 -21.77 -20.08 -27.78
CA PRO A 257 -22.14 -21.23 -28.62
C PRO A 257 -21.23 -21.39 -29.85
N TRP A 258 -20.79 -20.29 -30.46
CA TRP A 258 -19.88 -20.31 -31.61
C TRP A 258 -18.45 -20.68 -31.23
N GLU A 259 -18.01 -20.33 -30.02
CA GLU A 259 -16.75 -20.81 -29.46
C GLU A 259 -16.79 -22.34 -29.24
N LEU A 260 -17.87 -22.86 -28.66
CA LEU A 260 -18.08 -24.31 -28.51
C LEU A 260 -18.10 -25.03 -29.85
N LEU A 261 -18.80 -24.47 -30.84
CA LEU A 261 -18.85 -24.98 -32.21
C LEU A 261 -17.45 -25.09 -32.82
N ALA A 262 -16.66 -24.01 -32.74
CA ALA A 262 -15.30 -23.96 -33.27
C ALA A 262 -14.36 -24.95 -32.57
N GLN A 263 -14.45 -25.09 -31.25
CA GLN A 263 -13.69 -26.08 -30.49
C GLN A 263 -14.12 -27.51 -30.84
N GLY A 264 -15.42 -27.76 -30.99
CA GLY A 264 -16.00 -29.02 -31.44
C GLY A 264 -15.44 -29.44 -32.79
N ARG A 265 -15.47 -28.55 -33.78
CA ARG A 265 -14.84 -28.75 -35.11
C ARG A 265 -13.37 -29.11 -35.00
N ASN A 266 -12.60 -28.37 -34.19
CA ASN A 266 -11.17 -28.64 -34.03
C ASN A 266 -10.90 -30.03 -33.45
N LEU A 267 -11.70 -30.47 -32.47
CA LEU A 267 -11.60 -31.81 -31.89
C LEU A 267 -12.03 -32.89 -32.88
N ALA A 268 -13.06 -32.65 -33.69
CA ALA A 268 -13.51 -33.57 -34.74
C ALA A 268 -12.40 -33.80 -35.77
N MET A 269 -11.75 -32.73 -36.23
CA MET A 269 -10.60 -32.81 -37.15
C MET A 269 -9.41 -33.59 -36.56
N ARG A 270 -9.27 -33.62 -35.23
CA ARG A 270 -8.23 -34.39 -34.52
C ARG A 270 -8.65 -35.83 -34.20
N GLY A 271 -9.77 -36.30 -34.75
CA GLY A 271 -10.32 -37.63 -34.50
C GLY A 271 -10.90 -37.83 -33.09
N LYS A 272 -11.00 -36.76 -32.28
CA LYS A 272 -11.54 -36.83 -30.91
C LYS A 272 -13.06 -36.71 -30.93
N HIS A 273 -13.72 -37.56 -31.71
CA HIS A 273 -15.15 -37.46 -32.04
C HIS A 273 -16.07 -37.43 -30.80
N GLY A 274 -15.79 -38.23 -29.77
CA GLY A 274 -16.59 -38.21 -28.53
C GLY A 274 -16.54 -36.87 -27.77
N LYS A 275 -15.39 -36.19 -27.77
CA LYS A 275 -15.26 -34.86 -27.14
C LYS A 275 -15.87 -33.76 -28.01
N ALA A 276 -15.74 -33.89 -29.33
CA ALA A 276 -16.38 -33.00 -30.28
C ALA A 276 -17.91 -33.06 -30.15
N LEU A 277 -18.49 -34.26 -30.08
CA LEU A 277 -19.93 -34.47 -29.91
C LEU A 277 -20.46 -33.77 -28.65
N ALA A 278 -19.74 -33.87 -27.53
CA ALA A 278 -20.13 -33.21 -26.28
C ALA A 278 -20.17 -31.68 -26.41
N LEU A 279 -19.16 -31.06 -27.03
CA LEU A 279 -19.12 -29.60 -27.22
C LEU A 279 -20.19 -29.11 -28.21
N LEU A 280 -20.41 -29.85 -29.30
CA LEU A 280 -21.42 -29.51 -30.31
C LEU A 280 -22.84 -29.64 -29.75
N THR A 281 -23.11 -30.67 -28.93
CA THR A 281 -24.38 -30.78 -28.20
C THR A 281 -24.57 -29.61 -27.24
N GLN A 282 -23.54 -29.25 -26.48
CA GLN A 282 -23.62 -28.09 -25.59
C GLN A 282 -23.85 -26.77 -26.34
N ALA A 283 -23.29 -26.61 -27.55
CA ALA A 283 -23.53 -25.45 -28.39
C ALA A 283 -25.02 -25.37 -28.81
N ILE A 284 -25.60 -26.49 -29.26
CA ILE A 284 -27.02 -26.60 -29.62
C ILE A 284 -27.93 -26.33 -28.41
N ASP A 285 -27.58 -26.86 -27.23
CA ASP A 285 -28.36 -26.64 -26.01
C ASP A 285 -28.43 -25.15 -25.61
N LEU A 286 -27.40 -24.37 -25.97
CA LEU A 286 -27.35 -22.93 -25.71
C LEU A 286 -28.02 -22.11 -26.82
N GLU A 287 -27.92 -22.52 -28.08
CA GLU A 287 -28.50 -21.81 -29.23
C GLU A 287 -29.16 -22.78 -30.23
N PRO A 288 -30.38 -23.27 -29.94
CA PRO A 288 -31.03 -24.36 -30.70
C PRO A 288 -31.58 -23.94 -32.07
N GLU A 289 -31.49 -22.65 -32.43
CA GLU A 289 -32.01 -22.15 -33.71
C GLU A 289 -30.92 -21.97 -34.79
N VAL A 290 -29.72 -22.50 -34.54
CA VAL A 290 -28.57 -22.40 -35.47
C VAL A 290 -28.38 -23.70 -36.24
N ALA A 291 -28.77 -23.70 -37.53
CA ALA A 291 -28.63 -24.86 -38.42
C ALA A 291 -27.20 -25.42 -38.49
N GLU A 292 -26.19 -24.56 -38.49
CA GLU A 292 -24.78 -24.93 -38.60
C GLU A 292 -24.31 -25.85 -37.45
N MET A 293 -24.86 -25.68 -36.24
CA MET A 293 -24.48 -26.50 -35.09
C MET A 293 -24.99 -27.94 -35.21
N TYR A 294 -26.20 -28.11 -35.75
CA TYR A 294 -26.76 -29.44 -36.05
C TYR A 294 -25.98 -30.14 -37.16
N GLU A 295 -25.57 -29.42 -38.21
CA GLU A 295 -24.78 -30.03 -39.29
C GLU A 295 -23.42 -30.53 -38.81
N ASP A 296 -22.69 -29.70 -38.06
CA ASP A 296 -21.42 -30.10 -37.51
C ASP A 296 -21.55 -31.31 -36.57
N ARG A 297 -22.62 -31.36 -35.77
CA ARG A 297 -22.89 -32.51 -34.91
C ARG A 297 -23.21 -33.76 -35.73
N ALA A 298 -24.00 -33.64 -36.79
CA ALA A 298 -24.30 -34.74 -37.71
C ALA A 298 -23.04 -35.36 -38.32
N LEU A 299 -22.08 -34.54 -38.75
CA LEU A 299 -20.80 -35.01 -39.28
C LEU A 299 -20.01 -35.83 -38.25
N VAL A 300 -20.01 -35.38 -36.98
CA VAL A 300 -19.34 -36.11 -35.90
C VAL A 300 -20.08 -37.41 -35.55
N LEU A 301 -21.41 -37.41 -35.57
CA LEU A 301 -22.23 -38.60 -35.33
C LEU A 301 -22.04 -39.66 -36.42
N GLU A 302 -21.93 -39.27 -37.69
CA GLU A 302 -21.61 -40.18 -38.80
C GLU A 302 -20.24 -40.84 -38.62
N ALA A 303 -19.23 -40.06 -38.20
CA ALA A 303 -17.90 -40.59 -37.90
C ALA A 303 -17.90 -41.57 -36.70
N LEU A 304 -18.89 -41.47 -35.82
CA LEU A 304 -19.10 -42.39 -34.68
C LEU A 304 -20.00 -43.58 -35.03
N GLY A 305 -20.60 -43.62 -36.23
CA GLY A 305 -21.53 -44.68 -36.65
C GLY A 305 -22.99 -44.47 -36.22
N GLU A 306 -23.32 -43.32 -35.64
CA GLU A 306 -24.66 -42.97 -35.13
C GLU A 306 -25.55 -42.38 -36.24
N ALA A 307 -25.71 -43.13 -37.33
CA ALA A 307 -26.29 -42.64 -38.58
C ALA A 307 -27.75 -42.15 -38.46
N GLU A 308 -28.56 -42.78 -37.61
CA GLU A 308 -29.97 -42.38 -37.41
C GLU A 308 -30.08 -41.02 -36.71
N ILE A 309 -29.21 -40.75 -35.73
CA ILE A 309 -29.19 -39.46 -35.02
C ILE A 309 -28.64 -38.37 -35.94
N ALA A 310 -27.60 -38.67 -36.72
CA ALA A 310 -27.07 -37.73 -37.71
C ALA A 310 -28.12 -37.32 -38.76
N LYS A 311 -28.96 -38.26 -39.19
CA LYS A 311 -30.07 -37.99 -40.12
C LYS A 311 -31.13 -37.08 -39.50
N GLN A 312 -31.39 -37.19 -38.20
CA GLN A 312 -32.28 -36.28 -37.49
C GLN A 312 -31.69 -34.86 -37.43
N ASP A 313 -30.42 -34.73 -37.08
CA ASP A 313 -29.73 -33.43 -37.04
C ASP A 313 -29.69 -32.75 -38.41
N ARG A 314 -29.45 -33.49 -39.50
CA ARG A 314 -29.52 -32.93 -40.87
C ARG A 314 -30.91 -32.45 -41.25
N ARG A 315 -31.97 -33.16 -40.81
CA ARG A 315 -33.36 -32.73 -41.03
C ARG A 315 -33.65 -31.44 -40.27
N GLU A 316 -33.16 -31.33 -39.05
CA GLU A 316 -33.35 -30.15 -38.22
C GLU A 316 -32.57 -28.95 -38.78
N ALA A 317 -31.34 -29.14 -39.23
CA ALA A 317 -30.57 -28.13 -39.93
C ALA A 317 -31.29 -27.62 -41.20
N ALA A 318 -31.82 -28.53 -42.03
CA ALA A 318 -32.59 -28.17 -43.21
C ALA A 318 -33.87 -27.39 -42.84
N ARG A 319 -34.59 -27.82 -41.79
CA ARG A 319 -35.77 -27.11 -41.26
C ARG A 319 -35.41 -25.67 -40.86
N LEU A 320 -34.31 -25.49 -40.12
CA LEU A 320 -33.84 -24.18 -39.64
C LEU A 320 -33.38 -23.25 -40.78
N ARG A 321 -32.88 -23.79 -41.89
CA ARG A 321 -32.54 -23.01 -43.10
C ARG A 321 -33.75 -22.59 -43.94
N GLY A 322 -34.95 -23.04 -43.58
CA GLY A 322 -36.12 -22.90 -44.45
C GLY A 322 -36.07 -23.84 -45.66
N GLU A 323 -35.20 -24.83 -45.64
CA GLU A 323 -35.12 -25.93 -46.61
C GLU A 323 -36.08 -27.06 -46.18
N THR A 324 -37.33 -26.73 -45.81
CA THR A 324 -38.35 -27.77 -45.64
C THR A 324 -38.67 -28.34 -47.01
N SER A 325 -38.12 -29.53 -47.26
CA SER A 325 -38.58 -30.57 -48.19
C SER A 325 -39.56 -30.06 -49.24
N GLY A 326 -39.06 -29.81 -50.45
CA GLY A 326 -39.91 -29.85 -51.63
C GLY A 326 -40.69 -31.16 -51.62
N ASP A 327 -42.01 -31.03 -51.49
CA ASP A 327 -42.95 -32.09 -51.79
C ASP A 327 -42.70 -32.56 -53.23
N PRO A 328 -42.35 -33.84 -53.49
CA PRO A 328 -42.19 -34.34 -54.86
C PRO A 328 -43.53 -34.57 -55.56
N SER A 329 -44.66 -34.43 -54.86
CA SER A 329 -46.00 -34.60 -55.42
C SER A 329 -46.71 -33.26 -55.58
N GLY A 330 -46.34 -32.52 -56.62
CA GLY A 330 -47.07 -31.33 -57.03
C GLY A 330 -48.52 -31.65 -57.39
N LEU A 331 -49.48 -31.13 -56.61
CA LEU A 331 -50.84 -30.80 -57.04
C LEU A 331 -51.40 -29.70 -56.10
N PRO A 332 -51.83 -28.53 -56.61
CA PRO A 332 -52.48 -27.50 -55.81
C PRO A 332 -53.89 -27.95 -55.39
N PRO A 333 -54.45 -27.40 -54.28
CA PRO A 333 -55.83 -27.65 -53.92
C PRO A 333 -56.74 -26.98 -54.96
N PHE A 334 -57.57 -27.78 -55.62
CA PHE A 334 -58.65 -27.30 -56.47
C PHE A 334 -59.59 -26.42 -55.63
N LEU A 335 -59.67 -25.15 -56.00
CA LEU A 335 -60.81 -24.29 -55.71
C LEU A 335 -61.98 -24.80 -56.54
N ASP A 336 -63.07 -25.20 -55.88
CA ASP A 336 -64.39 -25.22 -56.48
C ASP A 336 -65.38 -24.48 -55.57
N ILE A 337 -66.32 -23.85 -56.26
CA ILE A 337 -67.26 -22.77 -55.89
C ILE A 337 -68.39 -23.29 -55.01
#